data_AF-A0A925AJC8-F1
#
_entry.id   AF-A0A925AJC8-F1
#
_cell.length_a   1.000
_cell.length_b   1.000
_cell.length_c   1.000
_cell.angle_alpha   90.00
_cell.angle_beta   90.00
_cell.angle_gamma   90.00
#
_symmetry.space_group_name_H-M   'P 1'
#
loop_
_entity.id
_entity.type
_entity.pdbx_description
1 polymer ?
#
loop_
_entity_poly.entity_id
_entity_poly.type
_entity_poly.pdbx_seq_one_letter_code
_entity_poly.pdbx_strand_id
1 'polypeptide(L)'
;MKSPAFPVTILHKRGHSTTLVVLLHAFNRTSERLADVRRVVEEDDPNADILAPNLPFSFTSMVHPSSVVADLLIQIDQAFERSQQDGSPGYQRIRLIGHSMGALFVRKLYVCACGEHQAAPFEASLKDYLKARNAQPLSLKRPWADSVDRIILLAAMNRGWSVSHHQSLSKAFWATSGVFIGHIMGIIFGRMPIVFSVRRGAPFLTQLRLQWLFMRRAAQSDSGQSGTALTVQLLGSVDDLISPNDNVDLVAGKDFIYLDVPESGHSNIVEMDDSEEGRARRNIFKAALTQPSEVLKAGQLLQEDVISIESEKVTDVVFVIHGIRDEGYWTQKIARRVMVKGQEMGLKFASETSSYGYFPMLSFLNPLRRREKVEWLMDQYAEACARYPTAERFHYVGHSNGTYLLARALSEYPACRFHRVVFAGSVVQRQYNWQQFMPRQVGAVLNFVASQDWVVAYFPKGLQSLKLQDLGSAGHDGFIKGPDVFQPDDYIQGGHSAALNESMWDGIANFLVTNPIQIPALPASLLSKQRPWWVRYPVWPLVWLGLLGIMWFGYWVITYLAPAEWAPAFVLVYLFLLWKIVTKV
;
A
#
# COMPACT_ATOMS: atom_id res chain seq x y z
N MET A 1 -18.69 11.70 -9.38
CA MET A 1 -18.76 11.53 -10.85
C MET A 1 -18.59 10.05 -11.17
N LYS A 2 -19.58 9.44 -11.85
CA LYS A 2 -19.46 8.09 -12.41
C LYS A 2 -18.33 8.13 -13.45
N SER A 3 -17.27 7.37 -13.25
CA SER A 3 -16.29 7.16 -14.33
C SER A 3 -17.01 6.41 -15.45
N PRO A 4 -16.97 6.90 -16.71
CA PRO A 4 -17.58 6.18 -17.82
C PRO A 4 -16.97 4.78 -17.91
N ALA A 5 -17.79 3.78 -18.23
CA ALA A 5 -17.28 2.45 -18.58
C ALA A 5 -16.34 2.63 -19.79
N PHE A 6 -15.17 2.00 -19.74
CA PHE A 6 -14.29 2.02 -20.91
C PHE A 6 -14.86 1.07 -21.99
N PRO A 7 -14.54 1.28 -23.28
CA PRO A 7 -15.26 0.66 -24.39
C PRO A 7 -15.39 -0.86 -24.24
N VAL A 8 -16.56 -1.40 -24.61
CA VAL A 8 -16.80 -2.85 -24.68
C VAL A 8 -15.78 -3.45 -25.63
N THR A 9 -15.00 -4.39 -25.13
CA THR A 9 -13.97 -5.06 -25.92
C THR A 9 -14.58 -6.13 -26.80
N ILE A 10 -14.03 -6.29 -28.00
CA ILE A 10 -14.39 -7.37 -28.92
C ILE A 10 -13.84 -8.68 -28.34
N LEU A 11 -14.73 -9.52 -27.81
CA LEU A 11 -14.44 -10.92 -27.55
C LEU A 11 -14.25 -11.61 -28.91
N HIS A 12 -13.04 -12.12 -29.16
CA HIS A 12 -12.79 -12.92 -30.36
C HIS A 12 -13.30 -14.34 -30.13
N LYS A 13 -14.58 -14.59 -30.47
CA LYS A 13 -15.20 -15.91 -30.37
C LYS A 13 -14.72 -16.84 -31.50
N ARG A 14 -14.42 -18.09 -31.15
CA ARG A 14 -14.08 -19.19 -32.07
C ARG A 14 -14.99 -20.39 -31.83
N GLY A 15 -16.24 -20.30 -32.30
CA GLY A 15 -17.20 -21.41 -32.26
C GLY A 15 -17.65 -21.78 -30.84
N HIS A 16 -17.68 -23.09 -30.53
CA HIS A 16 -18.03 -23.64 -29.21
C HIS A 16 -16.79 -23.84 -28.32
N SER A 17 -16.07 -22.75 -28.06
CA SER A 17 -14.86 -22.81 -27.23
C SER A 17 -15.15 -23.21 -25.79
N THR A 18 -14.28 -24.04 -25.21
CA THR A 18 -14.28 -24.39 -23.79
C THR A 18 -13.21 -23.63 -22.99
N THR A 19 -12.39 -22.82 -23.67
CA THR A 19 -11.29 -22.05 -23.07
C THR A 19 -11.50 -20.56 -23.31
N LEU A 20 -11.43 -19.76 -22.24
CA LEU A 20 -11.31 -18.31 -22.33
C LEU A 20 -9.90 -17.86 -21.93
N VAL A 21 -9.25 -17.05 -22.75
CA VAL A 21 -7.97 -16.42 -22.42
C VAL A 21 -8.15 -14.91 -22.31
N VAL A 22 -7.79 -14.35 -21.15
CA VAL A 22 -7.87 -12.92 -20.88
C VAL A 22 -6.47 -12.32 -20.93
N LEU A 23 -6.26 -11.33 -21.81
CA LEU A 23 -4.97 -10.68 -22.05
C LEU A 23 -5.00 -9.20 -21.65
N LEU A 24 -4.23 -8.81 -20.63
CA LEU A 24 -4.15 -7.42 -20.14
C LEU A 24 -2.77 -6.79 -20.39
N HIS A 25 -2.73 -5.70 -21.17
CA HIS A 25 -1.49 -5.05 -21.59
C HIS A 25 -0.84 -4.17 -20.51
N ALA A 26 0.43 -3.82 -20.74
CA ALA A 26 1.21 -2.94 -19.88
C ALA A 26 0.76 -1.47 -19.92
N PHE A 27 1.32 -0.69 -18.99
CA PHE A 27 1.12 0.75 -18.93
C PHE A 27 1.67 1.48 -20.17
N ASN A 28 0.90 2.47 -20.65
CA ASN A 28 1.16 3.25 -21.85
C ASN A 28 1.37 2.40 -23.12
N ARG A 29 0.59 1.31 -23.23
CA ARG A 29 0.52 0.38 -24.37
C ARG A 29 -0.96 0.09 -24.70
N THR A 30 -1.18 -0.71 -25.74
CA THR A 30 -2.48 -1.22 -26.18
C THR A 30 -2.45 -2.76 -26.22
N SER A 31 -3.60 -3.40 -26.42
CA SER A 31 -3.68 -4.85 -26.55
C SER A 31 -2.93 -5.40 -27.78
N GLU A 32 -2.63 -4.56 -28.77
CA GLU A 32 -1.81 -4.90 -29.94
C GLU A 32 -0.38 -5.29 -29.55
N ARG A 33 0.16 -4.74 -28.45
CA ARG A 33 1.50 -5.11 -27.95
C ARG A 33 1.56 -6.52 -27.38
N LEU A 34 0.43 -7.22 -27.28
CA LEU A 34 0.33 -8.63 -26.93
C LEU A 34 0.05 -9.52 -28.15
N ALA A 35 0.29 -9.03 -29.38
CA ALA A 35 0.03 -9.80 -30.60
C ALA A 35 0.80 -11.14 -30.63
N ASP A 36 2.05 -11.14 -30.23
CA ASP A 36 2.87 -12.37 -30.18
C ASP A 36 2.39 -13.34 -29.10
N VAL A 37 2.06 -12.82 -27.92
CA VAL A 37 1.46 -13.60 -26.83
C VAL A 37 0.14 -14.24 -27.31
N ARG A 38 -0.70 -13.47 -28.01
CA ARG A 38 -1.95 -13.95 -28.60
C ARG A 38 -1.68 -15.05 -29.62
N ARG A 39 -0.72 -14.85 -30.52
CA ARG A 39 -0.34 -15.83 -31.55
C ARG A 39 0.08 -17.16 -30.92
N VAL A 40 0.89 -17.14 -29.85
CA VAL A 40 1.29 -18.38 -29.15
C VAL A 40 0.10 -19.07 -28.47
N VAL A 41 -0.85 -18.31 -27.92
CA VAL A 41 -2.09 -18.87 -27.37
C VAL A 41 -2.93 -19.51 -28.47
N GLU A 42 -3.07 -18.87 -29.63
CA GLU A 42 -3.84 -19.39 -30.76
C GLU A 42 -3.17 -20.60 -31.43
N GLU A 43 -1.84 -20.70 -31.38
CA GLU A 43 -1.08 -21.88 -31.80
C GLU A 43 -1.27 -23.06 -30.83
N ASP A 44 -1.42 -22.80 -29.52
CA ASP A 44 -1.64 -23.81 -28.48
C ASP A 44 -3.08 -24.33 -28.45
N ASP A 45 -4.04 -23.41 -28.47
CA ASP A 45 -5.47 -23.70 -28.49
C ASP A 45 -6.15 -22.87 -29.59
N PRO A 46 -6.22 -23.40 -30.84
CA PRO A 46 -6.82 -22.70 -31.96
C PRO A 46 -8.30 -22.36 -31.76
N ASN A 47 -8.98 -23.00 -30.82
CA ASN A 47 -10.39 -22.78 -30.52
C ASN A 47 -10.60 -21.86 -29.32
N ALA A 48 -9.56 -21.39 -28.63
CA ALA A 48 -9.71 -20.53 -27.47
C ALA A 48 -10.39 -19.20 -27.84
N ASP A 49 -11.35 -18.79 -27.02
CA ASP A 49 -11.90 -17.44 -27.07
C ASP A 49 -10.93 -16.48 -26.38
N ILE A 50 -10.71 -15.29 -26.97
CA ILE A 50 -9.72 -14.32 -26.47
C ILE A 50 -10.39 -12.99 -26.14
N LEU A 51 -10.24 -12.55 -24.88
CA LEU A 51 -10.65 -11.24 -24.39
C LEU A 51 -9.41 -10.37 -24.13
N ALA A 52 -9.15 -9.39 -25.00
CA ALA A 52 -7.94 -8.56 -24.95
C ALA A 52 -8.27 -7.05 -24.99
N PRO A 53 -8.78 -6.48 -23.88
CA PRO A 53 -9.26 -5.10 -23.82
C PRO A 53 -8.14 -4.06 -23.93
N ASN A 54 -8.45 -2.92 -24.54
CA ASN A 54 -7.64 -1.71 -24.42
C ASN A 54 -7.98 -1.01 -23.10
N LEU A 55 -7.10 -1.15 -22.12
CA LEU A 55 -7.24 -0.61 -20.78
C LEU A 55 -6.87 0.89 -20.79
N PRO A 56 -7.48 1.70 -19.90
CA PRO A 56 -7.19 3.13 -19.79
C PRO A 56 -5.88 3.36 -19.03
N PHE A 57 -4.80 2.69 -19.42
CA PHE A 57 -3.48 2.75 -18.80
C PHE A 57 -2.59 3.72 -19.56
N SER A 58 -2.86 5.02 -19.47
CA SER A 58 -2.02 6.08 -20.06
C SER A 58 -1.46 7.00 -18.98
N PHE A 59 -0.42 7.76 -19.32
CA PHE A 59 0.19 8.76 -18.43
C PHE A 59 -0.79 9.80 -17.88
N THR A 60 -1.82 10.13 -18.66
CA THR A 60 -2.80 11.16 -18.32
C THR A 60 -4.11 10.58 -17.78
N SER A 61 -4.26 9.26 -17.72
CA SER A 61 -5.49 8.62 -17.26
C SER A 61 -5.73 8.86 -15.78
N MET A 62 -6.88 9.46 -15.47
CA MET A 62 -7.37 9.70 -14.10
C MET A 62 -8.45 8.70 -13.68
N VAL A 63 -8.55 7.58 -14.40
CA VAL A 63 -9.56 6.55 -14.12
C VAL A 63 -9.25 5.88 -12.78
N HIS A 64 -10.30 5.63 -11.99
CA HIS A 64 -10.16 4.94 -10.72
C HIS A 64 -9.86 3.44 -10.97
N PRO A 65 -8.83 2.84 -10.37
CA PRO A 65 -8.46 1.44 -10.65
C PRO A 65 -9.62 0.46 -10.38
N SER A 66 -10.41 0.69 -9.32
CA SER A 66 -11.60 -0.11 -9.03
C SER A 66 -12.66 -0.10 -10.14
N SER A 67 -12.83 0.99 -10.90
CA SER A 67 -13.79 0.98 -12.00
C SER A 67 -13.33 0.05 -13.11
N VAL A 68 -12.00 0.04 -13.37
CA VAL A 68 -11.38 -0.85 -14.36
C VAL A 68 -11.57 -2.32 -13.98
N VAL A 69 -11.29 -2.67 -12.73
CA VAL A 69 -11.52 -4.04 -12.21
C VAL A 69 -12.99 -4.44 -12.32
N ALA A 70 -13.92 -3.55 -11.92
CA ALA A 70 -15.34 -3.85 -12.01
C ALA A 70 -15.82 -4.05 -13.46
N ASP A 71 -15.32 -3.26 -14.41
CA ASP A 71 -15.66 -3.42 -15.84
C ASP A 71 -15.12 -4.73 -16.41
N LEU A 72 -13.90 -5.12 -16.02
CA LEU A 72 -13.29 -6.38 -16.43
C LEU A 72 -14.02 -7.59 -15.84
N LEU A 73 -14.42 -7.54 -14.56
CA LEU A 73 -15.25 -8.59 -13.94
C LEU A 73 -16.56 -8.77 -14.73
N ILE A 74 -17.25 -7.67 -15.04
CA ILE A 74 -18.52 -7.72 -15.80
C ILE A 74 -18.31 -8.31 -17.19
N GLN A 75 -17.22 -7.96 -17.87
CA GLN A 75 -16.93 -8.52 -19.19
C GLN A 75 -16.69 -10.03 -19.14
N ILE A 76 -15.99 -10.53 -18.11
CA ILE A 76 -15.77 -11.98 -17.94
C ILE A 76 -17.07 -12.68 -17.51
N ASP A 77 -17.84 -12.08 -16.59
CA ASP A 77 -19.17 -12.58 -16.18
C ASP A 77 -20.06 -12.78 -17.41
N GLN A 78 -20.16 -11.77 -18.29
CA GLN A 78 -20.93 -11.83 -19.53
C GLN A 78 -20.38 -12.85 -20.55
N ALA A 79 -19.05 -12.94 -20.69
CA ALA A 79 -18.45 -13.92 -21.59
C ALA A 79 -18.74 -15.35 -21.12
N PHE A 80 -18.64 -15.59 -19.81
CA PHE A 80 -18.91 -16.88 -19.20
C PHE A 80 -20.40 -17.27 -19.33
N GLU A 81 -21.33 -16.38 -19.01
CA GLU A 81 -22.77 -16.61 -19.20
C GLU A 81 -23.12 -16.95 -20.66
N ARG A 82 -22.56 -16.20 -21.62
CA ARG A 82 -22.74 -16.47 -23.05
C ARG A 82 -22.09 -17.77 -23.52
N SER A 83 -21.09 -18.28 -22.80
CA SER A 83 -20.45 -19.55 -23.14
C SER A 83 -21.34 -20.75 -22.77
N GLN A 84 -22.21 -20.59 -21.78
CA GLN A 84 -23.13 -21.62 -21.27
C GLN A 84 -24.46 -21.67 -22.02
N GLN A 85 -24.68 -20.74 -22.95
CA GLN A 85 -25.85 -20.72 -23.83
C GLN A 85 -25.69 -21.75 -24.96
N ASP A 86 -26.79 -22.13 -25.61
CA ASP A 86 -26.83 -22.94 -26.83
C ASP A 86 -26.29 -24.39 -26.70
N GLY A 87 -26.45 -25.03 -25.54
CA GLY A 87 -26.07 -26.43 -25.32
C GLY A 87 -24.55 -26.67 -25.24
N SER A 88 -23.75 -25.60 -25.22
CA SER A 88 -22.31 -25.62 -24.97
C SER A 88 -22.02 -25.98 -23.50
N PRO A 89 -20.95 -26.73 -23.20
CA PRO A 89 -20.54 -27.01 -21.83
C PRO A 89 -20.06 -25.77 -21.05
N GLY A 90 -19.98 -24.61 -21.71
CA GLY A 90 -19.40 -23.39 -21.15
C GLY A 90 -17.89 -23.44 -21.08
N TYR A 91 -17.28 -22.32 -20.64
CA TYR A 91 -15.86 -22.29 -20.38
C TYR A 91 -15.51 -23.20 -19.20
N GLN A 92 -14.78 -24.27 -19.51
CA GLN A 92 -14.21 -25.18 -18.51
C GLN A 92 -12.85 -24.68 -18.02
N ARG A 93 -12.15 -23.89 -18.83
CA ARG A 93 -10.83 -23.36 -18.53
C ARG A 93 -10.77 -21.85 -18.79
N ILE A 94 -10.19 -21.11 -17.85
CA ILE A 94 -9.91 -19.68 -17.98
C ILE A 94 -8.44 -19.44 -17.65
N ARG A 95 -7.71 -18.83 -18.59
CA ARG A 95 -6.32 -18.44 -18.40
C ARG A 95 -6.22 -16.93 -18.33
N LEU A 96 -5.65 -16.40 -17.25
CA LEU A 96 -5.46 -14.97 -17.07
C LEU A 96 -4.01 -14.61 -17.32
N ILE A 97 -3.75 -13.71 -18.26
CA ILE A 97 -2.40 -13.32 -18.68
C ILE A 97 -2.28 -11.80 -18.64
N GLY A 98 -1.27 -11.31 -17.95
CA GLY A 98 -1.04 -9.87 -17.87
C GLY A 98 0.43 -9.50 -17.98
N HIS A 99 0.69 -8.35 -18.61
CA HIS A 99 2.04 -7.78 -18.74
C HIS A 99 2.18 -6.53 -17.87
N SER A 100 3.24 -6.45 -17.07
CA SER A 100 3.56 -5.27 -16.24
C SER A 100 2.37 -4.85 -15.36
N MET A 101 1.84 -3.63 -15.52
CA MET A 101 0.64 -3.17 -14.82
C MET A 101 -0.59 -4.07 -15.08
N GLY A 102 -0.76 -4.62 -16.28
CA GLY A 102 -1.85 -5.57 -16.60
C GLY A 102 -1.79 -6.84 -15.76
N ALA A 103 -0.59 -7.28 -15.38
CA ALA A 103 -0.37 -8.42 -14.50
C ALA A 103 -0.97 -8.21 -13.09
N LEU A 104 -0.90 -6.98 -12.57
CA LEU A 104 -1.52 -6.63 -11.29
C LEU A 104 -3.05 -6.68 -11.37
N PHE A 105 -3.61 -6.25 -12.51
CA PHE A 105 -5.06 -6.28 -12.70
C PHE A 105 -5.59 -7.70 -12.89
N VAL A 106 -4.90 -8.60 -13.60
CA VAL A 106 -5.33 -10.02 -13.64
C VAL A 106 -5.30 -10.68 -12.26
N ARG A 107 -4.28 -10.38 -11.43
CA ARG A 107 -4.26 -10.85 -10.03
C ARG A 107 -5.45 -10.31 -9.26
N LYS A 108 -5.73 -9.01 -9.37
CA LYS A 108 -6.89 -8.40 -8.68
C LYS A 108 -8.21 -8.97 -9.15
N LEU A 109 -8.37 -9.26 -10.45
CA LEU A 109 -9.56 -9.92 -10.98
C LEU A 109 -9.77 -11.29 -10.36
N TYR A 110 -8.73 -12.10 -10.28
CA TYR A 110 -8.82 -13.44 -9.69
C TYR A 110 -9.21 -13.39 -8.21
N VAL A 111 -8.56 -12.52 -7.43
CA VAL A 111 -8.91 -12.33 -6.00
C VAL A 111 -10.36 -11.91 -5.85
N CYS A 112 -10.83 -10.95 -6.64
CA CYS A 112 -12.24 -10.53 -6.63
C CYS A 112 -13.20 -11.66 -7.03
N ALA A 113 -12.80 -12.51 -7.98
CA ALA A 113 -13.60 -13.64 -8.43
C ALA A 113 -13.75 -14.71 -7.34
N CYS A 114 -12.70 -14.94 -6.53
CA CYS A 114 -12.74 -15.90 -5.43
C CYS A 114 -13.64 -15.45 -4.25
N GLY A 115 -13.98 -14.17 -4.18
CA GLY A 115 -14.88 -13.61 -3.16
C GLY A 115 -14.15 -12.93 -1.99
N GLU A 116 -14.92 -12.20 -1.19
CA GLU A 116 -14.39 -11.38 -0.09
C GLU A 116 -14.00 -12.21 1.13
N HIS A 117 -12.71 -12.10 1.53
CA HIS A 117 -12.23 -12.68 2.77
C HIS A 117 -12.44 -11.72 3.95
N GLN A 118 -12.92 -12.22 5.09
CA GLN A 118 -13.23 -11.39 6.25
C GLN A 118 -12.01 -10.60 6.75
N ALA A 119 -10.81 -11.20 6.73
CA ALA A 119 -9.57 -10.54 7.18
C ALA A 119 -9.05 -9.48 6.20
N ALA A 120 -9.38 -9.59 4.90
CA ALA A 120 -8.92 -8.70 3.85
C ALA A 120 -10.08 -8.24 2.96
N PRO A 121 -10.90 -7.32 3.47
CA PRO A 121 -12.07 -6.84 2.75
C PRO A 121 -11.68 -5.96 1.55
N PHE A 122 -12.55 -5.93 0.55
CA PHE A 122 -12.42 -5.08 -0.62
C PHE A 122 -12.80 -3.64 -0.33
N GLU A 123 -12.22 -2.76 -1.13
CA GLU A 123 -12.40 -1.33 -1.11
C GLU A 123 -13.87 -0.95 -1.39
N ALA A 124 -14.42 -0.03 -0.61
CA ALA A 124 -15.81 0.43 -0.78
C ALA A 124 -16.08 0.93 -2.21
N SER A 125 -15.12 1.63 -2.80
CA SER A 125 -15.21 2.12 -4.18
C SER A 125 -15.46 1.00 -5.19
N LEU A 126 -14.83 -0.17 -5.04
CA LEU A 126 -15.05 -1.31 -5.94
C LEU A 126 -16.46 -1.88 -5.78
N LYS A 127 -16.94 -1.99 -4.54
CA LYS A 127 -18.32 -2.41 -4.24
C LYS A 127 -19.33 -1.43 -4.86
N ASP A 128 -19.08 -0.13 -4.74
CA ASP A 128 -19.92 0.91 -5.30
C ASP A 128 -19.97 0.85 -6.84
N TYR A 129 -18.84 0.64 -7.50
CA TYR A 129 -18.79 0.49 -8.96
C TYR A 129 -19.55 -0.75 -9.46
N LEU A 130 -19.43 -1.90 -8.78
CA LEU A 130 -20.18 -3.10 -9.12
C LEU A 130 -21.69 -2.91 -8.88
N LYS A 131 -22.07 -2.35 -7.73
CA LYS A 131 -23.46 -2.04 -7.40
C LYS A 131 -24.08 -1.08 -8.41
N ALA A 132 -23.36 -0.03 -8.79
CA ALA A 132 -23.82 0.95 -9.79
C ALA A 132 -24.05 0.35 -11.19
N ARG A 133 -23.48 -0.83 -11.46
CA ARG A 133 -23.61 -1.57 -12.72
C ARG A 133 -24.52 -2.80 -12.60
N ASN A 134 -25.22 -2.96 -11.47
CA ASN A 134 -26.03 -4.14 -11.17
C ASN A 134 -25.27 -5.47 -11.32
N ALA A 135 -23.97 -5.45 -11.03
CA ALA A 135 -23.12 -6.63 -11.10
C ALA A 135 -23.17 -7.43 -9.78
N GLN A 136 -22.81 -8.71 -9.85
CA GLN A 136 -22.75 -9.59 -8.67
C GLN A 136 -21.87 -8.97 -7.57
N PRO A 137 -22.28 -9.00 -6.28
CA PRO A 137 -21.47 -8.47 -5.19
C PRO A 137 -20.19 -9.27 -4.97
N LEU A 138 -19.18 -8.66 -4.35
CA LEU A 138 -17.89 -9.32 -4.03
C LEU A 138 -17.99 -10.29 -2.85
N SER A 139 -19.06 -10.24 -2.06
CA SER A 139 -19.32 -11.22 -0.99
C SER A 139 -19.61 -12.61 -1.53
N LEU A 140 -19.92 -12.72 -2.83
CA LEU A 140 -20.19 -13.98 -3.51
C LEU A 140 -19.07 -14.27 -4.50
N LYS A 141 -18.53 -15.48 -4.40
CA LYS A 141 -17.63 -16.06 -5.40
C LYS A 141 -18.29 -16.07 -6.78
N ARG A 142 -17.52 -15.74 -7.82
CA ARG A 142 -17.96 -15.79 -9.22
C ARG A 142 -18.05 -17.24 -9.70
N PRO A 143 -19.06 -17.61 -10.51
CA PRO A 143 -19.22 -18.98 -11.03
C PRO A 143 -17.99 -19.50 -11.77
N TRP A 144 -17.25 -18.62 -12.44
CA TRP A 144 -16.08 -18.96 -13.25
C TRP A 144 -14.77 -18.97 -12.47
N ALA A 145 -14.77 -18.63 -11.18
CA ALA A 145 -13.54 -18.52 -10.39
C ALA A 145 -12.77 -19.86 -10.31
N ASP A 146 -13.48 -20.98 -10.28
CA ASP A 146 -12.87 -22.33 -10.27
C ASP A 146 -12.38 -22.78 -11.64
N SER A 147 -12.92 -22.21 -12.72
CA SER A 147 -12.46 -22.49 -14.08
C SER A 147 -11.09 -21.85 -14.34
N VAL A 148 -10.62 -20.94 -13.48
CA VAL A 148 -9.29 -20.33 -13.63
C VAL A 148 -8.21 -21.33 -13.22
N ASP A 149 -7.52 -21.90 -14.21
CA ASP A 149 -6.46 -22.89 -13.97
C ASP A 149 -5.07 -22.24 -13.89
N ARG A 150 -4.84 -21.15 -14.65
CA ARG A 150 -3.54 -20.49 -14.74
C ARG A 150 -3.62 -18.98 -14.73
N ILE A 151 -2.64 -18.38 -14.06
CA ILE A 151 -2.37 -16.95 -14.04
C ILE A 151 -0.92 -16.74 -14.47
N ILE A 152 -0.70 -16.16 -15.64
CA ILE A 152 0.63 -15.95 -16.21
C ILE A 152 0.98 -14.46 -16.11
N LEU A 153 2.07 -14.17 -15.41
CA LEU A 153 2.50 -12.83 -15.07
C LEU A 153 3.79 -12.51 -15.84
N LEU A 154 3.69 -11.71 -16.89
CA LEU A 154 4.82 -11.29 -17.72
C LEU A 154 5.40 -9.99 -17.14
N ALA A 155 6.62 -10.04 -16.61
CA ALA A 155 7.31 -8.90 -15.98
C ALA A 155 6.39 -8.11 -15.03
N ALA A 156 5.68 -8.81 -14.13
CA ALA A 156 4.74 -8.17 -13.21
C ALA A 156 5.46 -7.42 -12.08
N MET A 157 5.06 -6.17 -11.87
CA MET A 157 5.57 -5.30 -10.80
C MET A 157 4.83 -5.56 -9.48
N ASN A 158 4.99 -6.76 -8.91
CA ASN A 158 4.18 -7.26 -7.79
C ASN A 158 4.25 -6.43 -6.50
N ARG A 159 5.39 -5.76 -6.24
CA ARG A 159 5.57 -4.78 -5.16
C ARG A 159 5.38 -3.32 -5.61
N GLY A 160 5.08 -3.11 -6.89
CA GLY A 160 4.84 -1.79 -7.48
C GLY A 160 6.11 -1.03 -7.80
N TRP A 161 5.96 0.03 -8.60
CA TRP A 161 7.09 0.86 -8.98
C TRP A 161 7.51 1.80 -7.83
N SER A 162 8.79 2.11 -7.78
CA SER A 162 9.36 3.13 -6.92
C SER A 162 10.50 3.84 -7.66
N VAL A 163 10.81 5.07 -7.26
CA VAL A 163 12.00 5.77 -7.77
C VAL A 163 13.16 5.35 -6.87
N SER A 164 14.14 4.67 -7.43
CA SER A 164 15.25 4.09 -6.69
C SER A 164 16.60 4.65 -7.16
N HIS A 165 17.58 4.68 -6.26
CA HIS A 165 18.92 5.17 -6.56
C HIS A 165 19.75 4.22 -7.45
N HIS A 166 19.29 2.99 -7.67
CA HIS A 166 19.94 2.02 -8.57
C HIS A 166 19.56 2.21 -10.04
N GLN A 167 18.55 3.06 -10.33
CA GLN A 167 18.25 3.46 -11.71
C GLN A 167 19.35 4.40 -12.23
N SER A 168 19.61 4.37 -13.53
CA SER A 168 20.50 5.35 -14.16
C SER A 168 20.03 6.77 -13.83
N LEU A 169 20.96 7.71 -13.69
CA LEU A 169 20.64 9.11 -13.33
C LEU A 169 19.58 9.73 -14.25
N SER A 170 19.58 9.38 -15.53
CA SER A 170 18.58 9.82 -16.50
C SER A 170 17.18 9.26 -16.20
N LYS A 171 17.07 7.94 -15.93
CA LYS A 171 15.80 7.30 -15.56
C LYS A 171 15.24 7.89 -14.25
N ALA A 172 16.10 8.07 -13.25
CA ALA A 172 15.71 8.67 -11.97
C ALA A 172 15.21 10.12 -12.13
N PHE A 173 15.85 10.93 -12.97
CA PHE A 173 15.42 12.28 -13.29
C PHE A 173 14.04 12.32 -13.97
N TRP A 174 13.82 11.48 -14.98
CA TRP A 174 12.54 11.39 -15.68
C TRP A 174 11.43 10.87 -14.77
N ALA A 175 11.71 9.85 -13.95
CA ALA A 175 10.75 9.34 -12.98
C ALA A 175 10.37 10.41 -11.94
N THR A 176 11.35 11.15 -11.41
CA THR A 176 11.10 12.25 -10.46
C THR A 176 10.28 13.37 -11.09
N SER A 177 10.59 13.73 -12.33
CA SER A 177 9.84 14.75 -13.10
C SER A 177 8.41 14.29 -13.36
N GLY A 178 8.22 13.02 -13.73
CA GLY A 178 6.90 12.41 -13.91
C GLY A 178 6.08 12.40 -12.62
N VAL A 179 6.71 12.10 -11.47
CA VAL A 179 6.05 12.18 -10.16
C VAL A 179 5.59 13.61 -9.86
N PHE A 180 6.45 14.59 -10.11
CA PHE A 180 6.13 16.00 -9.90
C PHE A 180 4.95 16.47 -10.78
N ILE A 181 4.98 16.14 -12.07
CA ILE A 181 3.88 16.43 -12.99
C ILE A 181 2.58 15.74 -12.52
N GLY A 182 2.67 14.47 -12.13
CA GLY A 182 1.54 13.71 -11.60
C GLY A 182 0.92 14.34 -10.36
N HIS A 183 1.74 14.91 -9.45
CA HIS A 183 1.26 15.67 -8.30
C HIS A 183 0.54 16.96 -8.69
N ILE A 184 1.07 17.71 -9.66
CA ILE A 184 0.40 18.90 -10.19
C ILE A 184 -0.96 18.51 -10.76
N MET A 185 -1.01 17.46 -11.58
CA MET A 185 -2.26 16.95 -12.13
C MET A 185 -3.22 16.50 -11.01
N GLY A 186 -2.72 15.85 -9.96
CA GLY A 186 -3.48 15.47 -8.78
C GLY A 186 -4.17 16.65 -8.10
N ILE A 187 -3.47 17.78 -7.99
CA ILE A 187 -4.01 19.02 -7.42
C ILE A 187 -5.06 19.63 -8.34
N ILE A 188 -4.78 19.71 -9.65
CA ILE A 188 -5.67 20.33 -10.64
C ILE A 188 -6.96 19.54 -10.83
N PHE A 189 -6.86 18.22 -10.99
CA PHE A 189 -7.98 17.34 -11.33
C PHE A 189 -8.61 16.64 -10.12
N GLY A 190 -8.07 16.87 -8.91
CA GLY A 190 -8.53 16.26 -7.66
C GLY A 190 -8.31 14.74 -7.56
N ARG A 191 -7.58 14.15 -8.51
CA ARG A 191 -7.28 12.71 -8.59
C ARG A 191 -5.91 12.49 -9.19
N MET A 192 -5.19 11.52 -8.64
CA MET A 192 -3.88 11.12 -9.15
C MET A 192 -4.03 10.28 -10.43
N PRO A 193 -3.05 10.36 -11.36
CA PRO A 193 -2.99 9.45 -12.51
C PRO A 193 -3.00 7.98 -12.08
N ILE A 194 -3.61 7.11 -12.88
CA ILE A 194 -3.83 5.70 -12.56
C ILE A 194 -2.52 4.95 -12.28
N VAL A 195 -1.39 5.38 -12.87
CA VAL A 195 -0.07 4.78 -12.60
C VAL A 195 0.31 4.87 -11.12
N PHE A 196 -0.15 5.90 -10.39
CA PHE A 196 0.09 6.01 -8.95
C PHE A 196 -0.69 4.99 -8.12
N SER A 197 -1.71 4.33 -8.68
CA SER A 197 -2.42 3.24 -8.00
C SER A 197 -1.57 1.97 -7.86
N VAL A 198 -0.54 1.82 -8.69
CA VAL A 198 0.41 0.69 -8.68
C VAL A 198 1.80 1.12 -8.22
N ARG A 199 1.90 2.29 -7.58
CA ARG A 199 3.10 2.71 -6.86
C ARG A 199 3.27 1.83 -5.62
N ARG A 200 4.51 1.54 -5.24
CA ARG A 200 4.83 0.78 -4.04
C ARG A 200 4.11 1.38 -2.82
N GLY A 201 3.33 0.54 -2.14
CA GLY A 201 2.57 0.91 -0.96
C GLY A 201 1.20 1.54 -1.23
N ALA A 202 0.86 1.91 -2.48
CA ALA A 202 -0.41 2.56 -2.81
C ALA A 202 -1.64 1.70 -2.42
N PRO A 203 -2.80 2.32 -2.09
CA PRO A 203 -3.98 1.59 -1.59
C PRO A 203 -4.41 0.40 -2.44
N PHE A 204 -4.53 0.60 -3.76
CA PHE A 204 -4.96 -0.47 -4.67
C PHE A 204 -3.99 -1.65 -4.68
N LEU A 205 -2.69 -1.38 -4.78
CA LEU A 205 -1.66 -2.40 -4.82
C LEU A 205 -1.50 -3.12 -3.48
N THR A 206 -1.41 -2.39 -2.37
CA THR A 206 -1.25 -3.02 -1.05
C THR A 206 -2.47 -3.87 -0.70
N GLN A 207 -3.68 -3.39 -1.00
CA GLN A 207 -4.89 -4.17 -0.82
C GLN A 207 -4.87 -5.44 -1.68
N LEU A 208 -4.43 -5.35 -2.95
CA LEU A 208 -4.22 -6.53 -3.79
C LEU A 208 -3.29 -7.55 -3.12
N ARG A 209 -2.12 -7.12 -2.65
CA ARG A 209 -1.13 -7.99 -2.01
C ARG A 209 -1.71 -8.67 -0.77
N LEU A 210 -2.35 -7.90 0.12
CA LEU A 210 -2.98 -8.45 1.33
C LEU A 210 -4.11 -9.41 0.98
N GLN A 211 -5.04 -9.02 0.11
CA GLN A 211 -6.17 -9.88 -0.28
C GLN A 211 -5.72 -11.17 -0.96
N TRP A 212 -4.66 -11.10 -1.78
CA TRP A 212 -4.03 -12.28 -2.36
C TRP A 212 -3.49 -13.23 -1.29
N LEU A 213 -2.73 -12.71 -0.32
CA LEU A 213 -2.19 -13.51 0.79
C LEU A 213 -3.28 -14.23 1.58
N PHE A 214 -4.33 -13.50 1.97
CA PHE A 214 -5.42 -14.08 2.77
C PHE A 214 -6.25 -15.08 1.97
N MET A 215 -6.55 -14.80 0.70
CA MET A 215 -7.22 -15.76 -0.20
C MET A 215 -6.41 -17.06 -0.32
N ARG A 216 -5.09 -16.96 -0.54
CA ARG A 216 -4.21 -18.14 -0.67
C ARG A 216 -4.13 -18.96 0.61
N ARG A 217 -4.05 -18.31 1.77
CA ARG A 217 -4.04 -19.02 3.06
C ARG A 217 -5.34 -19.78 3.29
N ALA A 218 -6.48 -19.16 2.99
CA ALA A 218 -7.78 -19.77 3.14
C ALA A 218 -7.93 -21.02 2.23
N ALA A 219 -7.50 -20.90 0.96
CA ALA A 219 -7.48 -22.00 0.00
C ALA A 219 -6.55 -23.16 0.40
N GLN A 220 -5.45 -22.89 1.11
CA GLN A 220 -4.55 -23.95 1.62
C GLN A 220 -5.12 -24.67 2.85
N SER A 221 -5.90 -23.98 3.69
CA SER A 221 -6.48 -24.56 4.91
C SER A 221 -7.77 -25.35 4.65
N ASP A 222 -8.47 -25.07 3.56
CA ASP A 222 -9.77 -25.66 3.23
C ASP A 222 -9.78 -26.09 1.76
N SER A 223 -9.72 -27.40 1.54
CA SER A 223 -9.60 -28.02 0.20
C SER A 223 -10.79 -27.75 -0.74
N GLY A 224 -11.82 -27.03 -0.29
CA GLY A 224 -12.97 -26.61 -1.10
C GLY A 224 -12.99 -25.13 -1.52
N GLN A 225 -12.02 -24.29 -1.10
CA GLN A 225 -12.01 -22.87 -1.45
C GLN A 225 -11.23 -22.56 -2.73
N SER A 226 -11.76 -21.65 -3.55
CA SER A 226 -11.07 -21.10 -4.72
C SER A 226 -9.85 -20.30 -4.30
N GLY A 227 -8.89 -20.17 -5.21
CA GLY A 227 -7.61 -19.51 -4.93
C GLY A 227 -6.42 -20.43 -5.13
N THR A 228 -6.57 -21.56 -5.81
CA THR A 228 -5.52 -22.55 -6.07
C THR A 228 -4.94 -22.47 -7.50
N ALA A 229 -5.38 -21.51 -8.32
CA ALA A 229 -4.87 -21.35 -9.69
C ALA A 229 -3.34 -21.25 -9.72
N LEU A 230 -2.71 -22.01 -10.62
CA LEU A 230 -1.27 -22.01 -10.81
C LEU A 230 -0.82 -20.63 -11.27
N THR A 231 0.04 -19.96 -10.49
CA THR A 231 0.55 -18.63 -10.82
C THR A 231 1.99 -18.74 -11.28
N VAL A 232 2.26 -18.35 -12.52
CA VAL A 232 3.58 -18.42 -13.13
C VAL A 232 4.08 -17.01 -13.44
N GLN A 233 5.14 -16.58 -12.76
CA GLN A 233 5.84 -15.34 -13.06
C GLN A 233 6.96 -15.61 -14.05
N LEU A 234 6.93 -14.90 -15.16
CA LEU A 234 8.04 -14.81 -16.11
C LEU A 234 8.72 -13.47 -15.89
N LEU A 235 9.98 -13.49 -15.46
CA LEU A 235 10.79 -12.27 -15.32
C LEU A 235 11.97 -12.34 -16.28
N GLY A 236 12.28 -11.23 -16.92
CA GLY A 236 13.38 -11.17 -17.86
C GLY A 236 14.73 -11.08 -17.15
N SER A 237 15.73 -11.80 -17.66
CA SER A 237 17.08 -11.89 -17.06
C SER A 237 17.85 -10.57 -17.05
N VAL A 238 17.43 -9.58 -17.85
CA VAL A 238 18.00 -8.22 -17.91
C VAL A 238 16.97 -7.13 -17.53
N ASP A 239 15.86 -7.50 -16.88
CA ASP A 239 14.87 -6.55 -16.36
C ASP A 239 15.47 -5.75 -15.19
N ASP A 240 15.61 -4.43 -15.37
CA ASP A 240 16.15 -3.51 -14.37
C ASP A 240 15.08 -2.71 -13.61
N LEU A 241 13.79 -3.03 -13.82
CA LEU A 241 12.67 -2.37 -13.18
C LEU A 241 12.07 -3.18 -12.03
N ILE A 242 12.20 -4.51 -12.05
CA ILE A 242 11.62 -5.42 -11.04
C ILE A 242 12.71 -6.28 -10.44
N SER A 243 12.75 -6.32 -9.10
CA SER A 243 13.63 -7.26 -8.39
C SER A 243 12.93 -8.60 -8.19
N PRO A 244 13.66 -9.73 -8.22
CA PRO A 244 13.13 -11.02 -7.75
C PRO A 244 12.50 -10.96 -6.35
N ASN A 245 13.05 -10.10 -5.47
CA ASN A 245 12.56 -9.85 -4.11
C ASN A 245 11.18 -9.18 -4.05
N ASP A 246 10.64 -8.67 -5.17
CA ASP A 246 9.32 -8.05 -5.21
C ASP A 246 8.17 -9.07 -5.20
N ASN A 247 8.48 -10.37 -5.14
CA ASN A 247 7.50 -11.48 -5.24
C ASN A 247 7.21 -12.18 -3.92
N VAL A 248 7.62 -11.63 -2.77
CA VAL A 248 7.47 -12.27 -1.44
C VAL A 248 6.03 -12.72 -1.16
N ASP A 249 5.03 -11.91 -1.53
CA ASP A 249 3.62 -12.26 -1.32
C ASP A 249 3.09 -13.35 -2.26
N LEU A 250 3.80 -13.63 -3.36
CA LEU A 250 3.46 -14.71 -4.28
C LEU A 250 4.06 -16.05 -3.82
N VAL A 251 5.27 -16.03 -3.28
CA VAL A 251 6.01 -17.23 -2.84
C VAL A 251 5.43 -17.88 -1.59
N ALA A 252 4.61 -17.15 -0.83
CA ALA A 252 3.84 -17.74 0.28
C ALA A 252 2.86 -18.87 -0.15
N GLY A 253 2.68 -19.12 -1.45
CA GLY A 253 1.85 -20.20 -2.01
C GLY A 253 2.66 -21.37 -2.62
N LYS A 254 2.20 -22.62 -2.41
CA LYS A 254 2.76 -23.82 -3.08
C LYS A 254 2.55 -23.86 -4.61
N ASP A 255 1.68 -22.99 -5.12
CA ASP A 255 1.23 -22.93 -6.51
C ASP A 255 1.82 -21.72 -7.26
N PHE A 256 2.93 -21.16 -6.75
CA PHE A 256 3.69 -20.12 -7.43
C PHE A 256 4.95 -20.70 -8.07
N ILE A 257 5.19 -20.31 -9.32
CA ILE A 257 6.37 -20.70 -10.08
C ILE A 257 7.01 -19.45 -10.64
N TYR A 258 8.33 -19.37 -10.51
CA TYR A 258 9.14 -18.32 -11.10
C TYR A 258 9.98 -18.93 -12.24
N LEU A 259 9.88 -18.33 -13.43
CA LEU A 259 10.67 -18.70 -14.61
C LEU A 259 11.47 -17.49 -15.06
N ASP A 260 12.78 -17.67 -15.18
CA ASP A 260 13.66 -16.67 -15.78
C ASP A 260 13.56 -16.74 -17.31
N VAL A 261 13.44 -15.58 -17.96
CA VAL A 261 13.33 -15.46 -19.41
C VAL A 261 14.61 -14.82 -19.93
N PRO A 262 15.48 -15.56 -20.62
CA PRO A 262 16.78 -15.07 -21.02
C PRO A 262 16.66 -13.88 -21.97
N GLU A 263 17.64 -12.98 -21.89
CA GLU A 263 17.81 -11.82 -22.78
C GLU A 263 16.55 -10.97 -22.93
N SER A 264 15.77 -10.91 -21.85
CA SER A 264 14.50 -10.22 -21.80
C SER A 264 14.54 -9.14 -20.74
N GLY A 265 14.05 -7.96 -21.08
CA GLY A 265 13.80 -6.87 -20.16
C GLY A 265 12.30 -6.66 -19.97
N HIS A 266 11.96 -5.60 -19.24
CA HIS A 266 10.58 -5.34 -18.83
C HIS A 266 9.59 -5.20 -19.99
N SER A 267 10.01 -4.56 -21.08
CA SER A 267 9.11 -4.21 -22.20
C SER A 267 9.04 -5.25 -23.31
N ASN A 268 10.13 -5.99 -23.58
CA ASN A 268 10.24 -6.91 -24.71
C ASN A 268 9.99 -8.38 -24.33
N ILE A 269 9.71 -8.69 -23.07
CA ILE A 269 9.32 -10.06 -22.63
C ILE A 269 8.09 -10.61 -23.38
N VAL A 270 7.29 -9.72 -23.97
CA VAL A 270 6.10 -10.06 -24.78
C VAL A 270 6.42 -10.27 -26.27
N GLU A 271 7.64 -9.95 -26.72
CA GLU A 271 8.07 -10.03 -28.11
C GLU A 271 8.62 -11.44 -28.37
N MET A 272 7.83 -12.26 -29.08
CA MET A 272 8.07 -13.69 -29.32
C MET A 272 8.08 -13.98 -30.83
N ASP A 273 8.81 -13.16 -31.58
CA ASP A 273 9.03 -13.31 -33.02
C ASP A 273 9.94 -14.51 -33.34
N ASP A 274 10.38 -14.63 -34.60
CA ASP A 274 11.23 -15.72 -35.06
C ASP A 274 12.74 -15.41 -34.94
N SER A 275 13.13 -14.41 -34.13
CA SER A 275 14.52 -14.28 -33.69
C SER A 275 14.91 -15.43 -32.74
N GLU A 276 16.20 -15.58 -32.43
CA GLU A 276 16.64 -16.60 -31.47
C GLU A 276 16.08 -16.32 -30.07
N GLU A 277 16.14 -15.05 -29.66
CA GLU A 277 15.64 -14.54 -28.40
C GLU A 277 14.10 -14.63 -28.33
N GLY A 278 13.42 -14.29 -29.44
CA GLY A 278 11.98 -14.42 -29.58
C GLY A 278 11.50 -15.86 -29.45
N ARG A 279 12.22 -16.82 -30.06
CA ARG A 279 11.95 -18.26 -29.88
C ARG A 279 12.20 -18.73 -28.45
N ALA A 280 13.25 -18.23 -27.78
CA ALA A 280 13.52 -18.57 -26.39
C ALA A 280 12.37 -18.10 -25.47
N ARG A 281 11.92 -16.84 -25.61
CA ARG A 281 10.76 -16.30 -24.91
C ARG A 281 9.49 -17.11 -25.19
N ARG A 282 9.26 -17.44 -26.47
CA ARG A 282 8.13 -18.27 -26.92
C ARG A 282 8.08 -19.61 -26.20
N ASN A 283 9.22 -20.30 -26.12
CA ASN A 283 9.32 -21.63 -25.52
C ASN A 283 8.98 -21.60 -24.02
N ILE A 284 9.49 -20.61 -23.27
CA ILE A 284 9.23 -20.48 -21.83
C ILE A 284 7.77 -20.08 -21.58
N PHE A 285 7.23 -19.16 -22.36
CA PHE A 285 5.82 -18.79 -22.27
C PHE A 285 4.90 -19.98 -22.60
N LYS A 286 5.20 -20.75 -23.65
CA LYS A 286 4.46 -21.97 -24.00
C LYS A 286 4.56 -23.01 -22.89
N ALA A 287 5.71 -23.16 -22.25
CA ALA A 287 5.86 -24.02 -21.07
C ALA A 287 4.93 -23.56 -19.94
N ALA A 288 4.94 -22.28 -19.59
CA ALA A 288 4.05 -21.70 -18.57
C ALA A 288 2.56 -21.90 -18.90
N LEU A 289 2.21 -21.87 -20.19
CA LEU A 289 0.84 -22.05 -20.68
C LEU A 289 0.33 -23.50 -20.56
N THR A 290 1.22 -24.48 -20.72
CA THR A 290 0.83 -25.88 -20.99
C THR A 290 1.33 -26.89 -19.96
N GLN A 291 2.54 -26.70 -19.43
CA GLN A 291 3.21 -27.74 -18.66
C GLN A 291 2.65 -27.88 -17.24
N PRO A 292 2.56 -29.10 -16.69
CA PRO A 292 2.19 -29.33 -15.29
C PRO A 292 3.10 -28.60 -14.30
N SER A 293 2.57 -28.34 -13.09
CA SER A 293 3.30 -27.57 -12.07
C SER A 293 4.61 -28.23 -11.64
N GLU A 294 4.65 -29.56 -11.66
CA GLU A 294 5.76 -30.41 -11.28
C GLU A 294 6.94 -30.26 -12.24
N VAL A 295 6.64 -30.19 -13.54
CA VAL A 295 7.64 -30.00 -14.60
C VAL A 295 8.23 -28.59 -14.53
N LEU A 296 7.36 -27.60 -14.35
CA LEU A 296 7.76 -26.20 -14.24
C LEU A 296 8.60 -25.94 -12.98
N LYS A 297 8.29 -26.59 -11.84
CA LYS A 297 9.10 -26.53 -10.62
C LYS A 297 10.49 -27.14 -10.79
N ALA A 298 10.63 -28.22 -11.57
CA ALA A 298 11.93 -28.81 -11.85
C ALA A 298 12.85 -27.88 -12.67
N GLY A 299 12.25 -27.00 -13.50
CA GLY A 299 12.97 -25.97 -14.26
C GLY A 299 13.18 -24.65 -13.50
N GLN A 300 12.68 -24.53 -12.27
CA GLN A 300 12.84 -23.33 -11.47
C GLN A 300 14.27 -23.25 -10.94
N LEU A 301 15.00 -22.18 -11.27
CA LEU A 301 16.23 -21.85 -10.58
C LEU A 301 15.87 -21.52 -9.13
N LEU A 302 16.36 -22.35 -8.19
CA LEU A 302 16.06 -22.28 -6.76
C LEU A 302 16.23 -20.85 -6.24
N GLN A 303 15.10 -20.22 -5.87
CA GLN A 303 15.05 -18.96 -5.12
C GLN A 303 15.17 -19.20 -3.60
N GLU A 304 15.85 -20.28 -3.18
CA GLU A 304 16.00 -20.61 -1.75
C GLU A 304 16.67 -19.47 -0.96
N ASP A 305 17.50 -18.64 -1.62
CA ASP A 305 18.19 -17.50 -0.98
C ASP A 305 17.40 -16.18 -0.98
N VAL A 306 16.30 -16.07 -1.75
CA VAL A 306 15.63 -14.77 -2.00
C VAL A 306 14.50 -14.51 -0.99
N ILE A 307 13.89 -15.57 -0.43
CA ILE A 307 12.71 -15.45 0.43
C ILE A 307 12.82 -16.44 1.59
N SER A 308 13.56 -16.04 2.63
CA SER A 308 13.48 -16.72 3.92
C SER A 308 12.12 -16.39 4.55
N ILE A 309 11.07 -17.14 4.21
CA ILE A 309 9.90 -17.24 5.08
C ILE A 309 10.45 -17.77 6.40
N GLU A 310 10.36 -16.98 7.46
CA GLU A 310 10.94 -17.39 8.74
C GLU A 310 10.26 -18.68 9.19
N SER A 311 11.08 -19.72 9.41
CA SER A 311 10.61 -21.03 9.84
C SER A 311 10.10 -21.04 11.28
N GLU A 312 10.41 -19.99 12.05
CA GLU A 312 9.96 -19.86 13.41
C GLU A 312 8.51 -19.36 13.47
N LYS A 313 7.67 -20.07 14.23
CA LYS A 313 6.24 -19.77 14.39
C LYS A 313 6.05 -18.47 15.20
N VAL A 314 6.23 -17.32 14.55
CA VAL A 314 5.91 -16.01 15.09
C VAL A 314 4.40 -15.90 15.28
N THR A 315 3.96 -15.53 16.48
CA THR A 315 2.53 -15.37 16.83
C THR A 315 2.10 -13.91 16.77
N ASP A 316 3.02 -12.99 17.03
CA ASP A 316 2.75 -11.57 17.17
C ASP A 316 3.83 -10.73 16.47
N VAL A 317 3.46 -9.60 15.86
CA VAL A 317 4.40 -8.67 15.23
C VAL A 317 4.19 -7.27 15.80
N VAL A 318 5.25 -6.59 16.25
CA VAL A 318 5.16 -5.20 16.73
C VAL A 318 5.83 -4.22 15.76
N PHE A 319 5.06 -3.23 15.31
CA PHE A 319 5.54 -2.10 14.53
C PHE A 319 5.87 -0.95 15.48
N VAL A 320 7.08 -0.39 15.39
CA VAL A 320 7.48 0.78 16.18
C VAL A 320 7.98 1.86 15.24
N ILE A 321 7.16 2.89 15.03
CA ILE A 321 7.34 3.89 13.97
C ILE A 321 7.59 5.28 14.56
N HIS A 322 8.71 5.87 14.13
CA HIS A 322 9.19 7.17 14.61
C HIS A 322 8.47 8.37 13.95
N GLY A 323 8.77 9.56 14.47
CA GLY A 323 8.29 10.85 13.98
C GLY A 323 9.10 11.43 12.82
N ILE A 324 9.02 12.74 12.60
CA ILE A 324 9.60 13.40 11.42
C ILE A 324 11.10 13.71 11.50
N ARG A 325 11.67 13.80 12.70
CA ARG A 325 13.03 14.34 12.95
C ARG A 325 13.94 13.37 13.70
N ASP A 326 13.72 12.07 13.54
CA ASP A 326 14.41 11.04 14.28
C ASP A 326 14.91 9.94 13.32
N GLU A 327 16.14 9.48 13.54
CA GLU A 327 16.70 8.31 12.85
C GLU A 327 16.11 7.00 13.39
N GLY A 328 15.38 7.07 14.52
CA GLY A 328 14.56 5.99 15.04
C GLY A 328 15.29 5.02 15.94
N TYR A 329 16.50 5.29 16.44
CA TYR A 329 17.25 4.32 17.26
C TYR A 329 16.50 3.81 18.51
N TRP A 330 15.59 4.62 19.07
CA TRP A 330 14.76 4.20 20.20
C TRP A 330 13.69 3.16 19.81
N THR A 331 13.29 3.07 18.55
CA THR A 331 12.23 2.16 18.10
C THR A 331 12.63 0.71 18.38
N GLN A 332 13.89 0.38 18.09
CA GLN A 332 14.50 -0.92 18.39
C GLN A 332 14.51 -1.24 19.88
N LYS A 333 14.72 -0.23 20.74
CA LYS A 333 14.76 -0.42 22.20
C LYS A 333 13.38 -0.73 22.77
N ILE A 334 12.35 -0.02 22.31
CA ILE A 334 10.95 -0.31 22.67
C ILE A 334 10.54 -1.68 22.14
N ALA A 335 10.82 -1.97 20.87
CA ALA A 335 10.53 -3.27 20.27
C ALA A 335 11.20 -4.41 21.07
N ARG A 336 12.47 -4.27 21.43
CA ARG A 336 13.18 -5.23 22.29
C ARG A 336 12.48 -5.42 23.63
N ARG A 337 12.01 -4.34 24.27
CA ARG A 337 11.28 -4.46 25.55
C ARG A 337 9.95 -5.20 25.38
N VAL A 338 9.22 -4.94 24.29
CA VAL A 338 7.99 -5.68 23.95
C VAL A 338 8.28 -7.17 23.72
N MET A 339 9.36 -7.48 22.99
CA MET A 339 9.76 -8.87 22.72
C MET A 339 10.15 -9.62 24.00
N VAL A 340 10.95 -9.00 24.88
CA VAL A 340 11.29 -9.57 26.20
C VAL A 340 10.02 -9.84 26.99
N LYS A 341 9.08 -8.88 27.03
CA LYS A 341 7.81 -9.07 27.73
C LYS A 341 6.93 -10.16 27.11
N GLY A 342 6.90 -10.25 25.79
CA GLY A 342 6.24 -11.32 25.05
C GLY A 342 6.80 -12.69 25.42
N GLN A 343 8.13 -12.82 25.46
CA GLN A 343 8.81 -14.04 25.84
C GLN A 343 8.48 -14.48 27.28
N GLU A 344 8.44 -13.54 28.24
CA GLU A 344 7.98 -13.82 29.62
C GLU A 344 6.55 -14.39 29.67
N MET A 345 5.71 -14.03 28.70
CA MET A 345 4.33 -14.49 28.57
C MET A 345 4.16 -15.69 27.61
N GLY A 346 5.26 -16.28 27.14
CA GLY A 346 5.23 -17.42 26.21
C GLY A 346 4.78 -17.06 24.78
N LEU A 347 4.79 -15.78 24.41
CA LEU A 347 4.47 -15.29 23.07
C LEU A 347 5.74 -15.10 22.24
N LYS A 348 5.66 -15.37 20.94
CA LYS A 348 6.78 -15.18 20.00
C LYS A 348 6.55 -13.94 19.16
N PHE A 349 7.33 -12.91 19.45
CA PHE A 349 7.27 -11.62 18.77
C PHE A 349 8.33 -11.49 17.68
N ALA A 350 7.93 -11.00 16.51
CA ALA A 350 8.82 -10.31 15.59
C ALA A 350 8.64 -8.79 15.71
N SER A 351 9.60 -8.02 15.20
CA SER A 351 9.52 -6.56 15.20
C SER A 351 9.76 -5.95 13.82
N GLU A 352 9.04 -4.88 13.54
CA GLU A 352 9.23 -4.01 12.37
C GLU A 352 9.58 -2.60 12.87
N THR A 353 10.86 -2.25 12.73
CA THR A 353 11.44 -0.99 13.25
C THR A 353 12.09 -0.16 12.15
N SER A 354 11.81 -0.49 10.88
CA SER A 354 12.32 0.24 9.73
C SER A 354 12.01 1.73 9.81
N SER A 355 12.91 2.53 9.23
CA SER A 355 12.79 3.98 9.20
C SER A 355 12.48 4.46 7.78
N TYR A 356 11.60 5.46 7.68
CA TYR A 356 11.41 6.21 6.42
C TYR A 356 12.40 7.38 6.28
N GLY A 357 13.40 7.44 7.15
CA GLY A 357 14.41 8.48 7.26
C GLY A 357 13.89 9.80 7.83
N TYR A 358 14.75 10.80 7.82
CA TYR A 358 14.41 12.17 8.18
C TYR A 358 13.35 12.76 7.23
N PHE A 359 12.33 13.41 7.80
CA PHE A 359 11.20 13.99 7.07
C PHE A 359 11.05 15.48 7.39
N PRO A 360 11.52 16.40 6.52
CA PRO A 360 11.53 17.82 6.82
C PRO A 360 10.13 18.39 7.10
N MET A 361 10.04 19.40 7.97
CA MET A 361 8.76 20.00 8.40
C MET A 361 7.87 20.48 7.24
N LEU A 362 8.44 21.14 6.23
CA LEU A 362 7.67 21.60 5.05
C LEU A 362 7.15 20.43 4.22
N SER A 363 7.90 19.33 4.15
CA SER A 363 7.43 18.09 3.52
C SER A 363 6.33 17.45 4.36
N PHE A 364 6.42 17.48 5.69
CA PHE A 364 5.35 17.04 6.58
C PHE A 364 4.07 17.87 6.40
N LEU A 365 4.15 19.17 6.16
CA LEU A 365 2.97 20.00 5.88
C LEU A 365 2.35 19.74 4.49
N ASN A 366 3.04 19.05 3.58
CA ASN A 366 2.52 18.70 2.26
C ASN A 366 1.74 17.36 2.32
N PRO A 367 0.41 17.34 2.07
CA PRO A 367 -0.40 16.12 2.14
C PRO A 367 0.07 15.00 1.20
N LEU A 368 0.57 15.34 0.01
CA LEU A 368 1.05 14.34 -0.96
C LEU A 368 2.31 13.64 -0.45
N ARG A 369 3.23 14.39 0.17
CA ARG A 369 4.44 13.83 0.79
C ARG A 369 4.11 13.01 2.02
N ARG A 370 3.12 13.41 2.83
CA ARG A 370 2.64 12.57 3.94
C ARG A 370 2.07 11.25 3.44
N ARG A 371 1.30 11.28 2.35
CA ARG A 371 0.76 10.08 1.69
C ARG A 371 1.87 9.13 1.26
N GLU A 372 2.99 9.61 0.72
CA GLU A 372 4.16 8.77 0.41
C GLU A 372 4.66 7.97 1.64
N LYS A 373 4.60 8.56 2.84
CA LYS A 373 4.99 7.90 4.09
C LYS A 373 3.95 6.90 4.59
N VAL A 374 2.66 7.14 4.34
CA VAL A 374 1.59 6.17 4.60
C VAL A 374 1.76 4.94 3.69
N GLU A 375 2.03 5.18 2.41
CA GLU A 375 2.30 4.11 1.45
C GLU A 375 3.55 3.30 1.84
N TRP A 376 4.62 3.97 2.29
CA TRP A 376 5.78 3.27 2.85
C TRP A 376 5.42 2.35 4.02
N LEU A 377 4.63 2.83 5.00
CA LEU A 377 4.22 2.01 6.15
C LEU A 377 3.43 0.79 5.69
N MET A 378 2.54 0.98 4.73
CA MET A 378 1.68 -0.08 4.23
C MET A 378 2.40 -1.10 3.36
N ASP A 379 3.49 -0.71 2.69
CA ASP A 379 4.43 -1.65 2.08
C ASP A 379 5.10 -2.54 3.15
N GLN A 380 5.60 -1.95 4.24
CA GLN A 380 6.18 -2.73 5.35
C GLN A 380 5.16 -3.67 6.00
N TYR A 381 3.91 -3.21 6.17
CA TYR A 381 2.83 -4.04 6.70
C TYR A 381 2.54 -5.26 5.79
N ALA A 382 2.45 -5.06 4.48
CA ALA A 382 2.23 -6.17 3.54
C ALA A 382 3.40 -7.17 3.51
N GLU A 383 4.64 -6.67 3.57
CA GLU A 383 5.84 -7.51 3.70
C GLU A 383 5.82 -8.34 4.99
N ALA A 384 5.52 -7.71 6.14
CA ALA A 384 5.44 -8.42 7.41
C ALA A 384 4.31 -9.46 7.42
N CYS A 385 3.15 -9.15 6.83
CA CYS A 385 2.10 -10.14 6.65
C CYS A 385 2.60 -11.34 5.83
N ALA A 386 3.32 -11.12 4.73
CA ALA A 386 3.84 -12.19 3.90
C ALA A 386 4.93 -13.02 4.62
N ARG A 387 5.87 -12.35 5.31
CA ARG A 387 6.99 -12.96 6.03
C ARG A 387 6.57 -13.76 7.25
N TYR A 388 5.53 -13.31 7.97
CA TYR A 388 5.03 -13.95 9.19
C TYR A 388 3.62 -14.49 8.99
N PRO A 389 3.42 -15.58 8.22
CA PRO A 389 2.10 -16.07 7.87
C PRO A 389 1.31 -16.64 9.04
N THR A 390 1.99 -17.05 10.11
CA THR A 390 1.39 -17.58 11.34
C THR A 390 1.06 -16.50 12.37
N ALA A 391 1.45 -15.25 12.14
CA ALA A 391 1.18 -14.16 13.07
C ALA A 391 -0.32 -13.84 13.10
N GLU A 392 -0.92 -13.99 14.28
CA GLU A 392 -2.35 -13.75 14.51
C GLU A 392 -2.62 -12.28 14.85
N ARG A 393 -1.62 -11.59 15.42
CA ARG A 393 -1.76 -10.26 15.99
C ARG A 393 -0.63 -9.34 15.56
N PHE A 394 -1.02 -8.17 15.09
CA PHE A 394 -0.11 -7.08 14.74
C PHE A 394 -0.32 -5.95 15.76
N HIS A 395 0.75 -5.38 16.27
CA HIS A 395 0.75 -4.33 17.29
C HIS A 395 1.46 -3.09 16.74
N TYR A 396 1.12 -1.90 17.26
CA TYR A 396 1.67 -0.65 16.75
C TYR A 396 2.06 0.31 17.86
N VAL A 397 3.22 0.95 17.72
CA VAL A 397 3.65 2.10 18.51
C VAL A 397 3.99 3.22 17.54
N GLY A 398 3.27 4.34 17.62
CA GLY A 398 3.48 5.51 16.77
C GLY A 398 3.88 6.72 17.58
N HIS A 399 4.92 7.42 17.14
CA HIS A 399 5.28 8.74 17.66
C HIS A 399 5.04 9.83 16.63
N SER A 400 4.46 10.96 17.03
CA SER A 400 4.35 12.15 16.17
C SER A 400 3.73 11.81 14.81
N ASN A 401 4.42 12.05 13.68
CA ASN A 401 3.94 11.64 12.35
C ASN A 401 3.64 10.13 12.23
N GLY A 402 4.32 9.26 12.96
CA GLY A 402 3.99 7.84 13.03
C GLY A 402 2.55 7.57 13.51
N THR A 403 1.95 8.44 14.33
CA THR A 403 0.52 8.33 14.69
C THR A 403 -0.39 8.66 13.51
N TYR A 404 0.00 9.68 12.72
CA TYR A 404 -0.73 10.07 11.51
C TYR A 404 -0.68 8.96 10.45
N LEU A 405 0.47 8.31 10.27
CA LEU A 405 0.62 7.23 9.29
C LEU A 405 -0.39 6.12 9.54
N LEU A 406 -0.51 5.63 10.78
CA LEU A 406 -1.50 4.61 11.11
C LEU A 406 -2.93 5.12 10.96
N ALA A 407 -3.25 6.32 11.46
CA ALA A 407 -4.60 6.87 11.36
C ALA A 407 -5.06 7.01 9.90
N ARG A 408 -4.17 7.40 8.98
CA ARG A 408 -4.45 7.41 7.54
C ARG A 408 -4.55 6.01 6.97
N ALA A 409 -3.62 5.12 7.33
CA ALA A 409 -3.63 3.74 6.87
C ALA A 409 -4.95 3.01 7.19
N LEU A 410 -5.48 3.18 8.40
CA LEU A 410 -6.77 2.59 8.78
C LEU A 410 -7.92 3.04 7.87
N SER A 411 -7.92 4.31 7.46
CA SER A 411 -8.95 4.89 6.60
C SER A 411 -8.84 4.50 5.12
N GLU A 412 -7.62 4.26 4.62
CA GLU A 412 -7.35 4.03 3.20
C GLU A 412 -7.20 2.54 2.86
N TYR A 413 -6.85 1.70 3.83
CA TYR A 413 -6.52 0.28 3.63
C TYR A 413 -7.43 -0.58 4.50
N PRO A 414 -8.60 -1.02 3.99
CA PRO A 414 -9.55 -1.84 4.74
C PRO A 414 -8.99 -3.15 5.34
N ALA A 415 -7.87 -3.68 4.82
CA ALA A 415 -7.19 -4.86 5.34
C ALA A 415 -6.09 -4.54 6.38
N CYS A 416 -5.81 -3.26 6.64
CA CYS A 416 -4.89 -2.85 7.70
C CYS A 416 -5.50 -3.11 9.08
N ARG A 417 -4.83 -3.95 9.89
CA ARG A 417 -5.30 -4.37 11.21
C ARG A 417 -4.19 -4.34 12.24
N PHE A 418 -4.48 -3.77 13.40
CA PHE A 418 -3.62 -3.78 14.56
C PHE A 418 -4.42 -4.11 15.82
N HIS A 419 -4.05 -5.19 16.50
CA HIS A 419 -4.69 -5.62 17.74
C HIS A 419 -4.57 -4.55 18.84
N ARG A 420 -3.37 -4.00 19.08
CA ARG A 420 -3.16 -2.94 20.07
C ARG A 420 -2.25 -1.85 19.55
N VAL A 421 -2.63 -0.62 19.82
CA VAL A 421 -1.99 0.60 19.30
C VAL A 421 -1.60 1.51 20.45
N VAL A 422 -0.37 2.00 20.47
CA VAL A 422 0.12 3.01 21.41
C VAL A 422 0.53 4.25 20.64
N PHE A 423 -0.02 5.40 21.01
CA PHE A 423 0.32 6.70 20.43
C PHE A 423 1.03 7.60 21.45
N ALA A 424 2.09 8.26 20.99
CA ALA A 424 2.87 9.23 21.75
C ALA A 424 3.00 10.53 20.92
N GLY A 425 2.73 11.69 21.54
CA GLY A 425 2.84 12.98 20.84
C GLY A 425 1.94 13.05 19.59
N SER A 426 0.75 12.45 19.67
CA SER A 426 -0.13 12.25 18.50
C SER A 426 -0.46 13.56 17.77
N VAL A 427 -0.29 13.54 16.45
CA VAL A 427 -0.70 14.64 15.55
C VAL A 427 -2.03 14.35 14.85
N VAL A 428 -2.81 13.39 15.36
CA VAL A 428 -4.13 13.03 14.86
C VAL A 428 -5.19 13.96 15.47
N GLN A 429 -6.30 14.16 14.76
CA GLN A 429 -7.43 14.93 15.27
C GLN A 429 -8.05 14.31 16.52
N ARG A 430 -8.41 15.15 17.49
CA ARG A 430 -9.07 14.75 18.74
C ARG A 430 -10.37 13.96 18.52
N GLN A 431 -11.10 14.30 17.45
CA GLN A 431 -12.39 13.71 17.06
C GLN A 431 -12.26 12.57 16.04
N TYR A 432 -11.07 11.98 15.91
CA TYR A 432 -10.85 10.85 15.02
C TYR A 432 -11.81 9.70 15.37
N ASN A 433 -12.54 9.21 14.37
CA ASN A 433 -13.64 8.27 14.56
C ASN A 433 -13.13 6.83 14.78
N TRP A 434 -12.54 6.56 15.94
CA TRP A 434 -12.05 5.23 16.32
C TRP A 434 -13.12 4.14 16.23
N GLN A 435 -14.38 4.47 16.53
CA GLN A 435 -15.51 3.53 16.48
C GLN A 435 -15.71 2.91 15.10
N GLN A 436 -15.38 3.63 14.01
CA GLN A 436 -15.47 3.08 12.66
C GLN A 436 -14.48 1.92 12.44
N PHE A 437 -13.36 1.89 13.15
CA PHE A 437 -12.28 0.94 12.97
C PHE A 437 -12.27 -0.16 14.04
N MET A 438 -12.99 0.01 15.15
CA MET A 438 -13.03 -0.93 16.27
C MET A 438 -14.26 -1.85 16.22
N PRO A 439 -14.14 -3.14 16.62
CA PRO A 439 -12.90 -3.86 16.93
C PRO A 439 -12.21 -4.42 15.66
N ARG A 440 -12.75 -4.15 14.46
CA ARG A 440 -12.42 -4.90 13.23
C ARG A 440 -10.99 -4.69 12.74
N GLN A 441 -10.53 -3.45 12.72
CA GLN A 441 -9.18 -3.05 12.30
C GLN A 441 -8.30 -2.66 13.49
N VAL A 442 -8.90 -2.14 14.58
CA VAL A 442 -8.16 -1.83 15.80
C VAL A 442 -8.82 -2.49 16.99
N GLY A 443 -8.08 -3.23 17.81
CA GLY A 443 -8.62 -3.81 19.05
C GLY A 443 -8.69 -2.78 20.17
N ALA A 444 -7.56 -2.12 20.47
CA ALA A 444 -7.49 -1.07 21.49
C ALA A 444 -6.40 -0.03 21.21
N VAL A 445 -6.59 1.18 21.73
CA VAL A 445 -5.66 2.31 21.58
C VAL A 445 -5.30 2.87 22.95
N LEU A 446 -4.01 3.07 23.23
CA LEU A 446 -3.52 3.86 24.35
C LEU A 446 -2.85 5.13 23.83
N ASN A 447 -3.31 6.30 24.25
CA ASN A 447 -2.70 7.57 23.85
C ASN A 447 -2.06 8.28 25.05
N PHE A 448 -0.75 8.50 24.97
CA PHE A 448 -0.01 9.30 25.94
C PHE A 448 -0.02 10.77 25.55
N VAL A 449 -0.33 11.62 26.52
CA VAL A 449 -0.40 13.07 26.38
C VAL A 449 0.64 13.71 27.28
N ALA A 450 1.57 14.46 26.71
CA ALA A 450 2.65 15.08 27.47
C ALA A 450 2.28 16.48 27.99
N SER A 451 2.78 16.86 29.16
CA SER A 451 2.37 18.09 29.85
C SER A 451 2.87 19.36 29.18
N GLN A 452 3.99 19.29 28.44
CA GLN A 452 4.66 20.43 27.80
C GLN A 452 4.81 20.26 26.28
N ASP A 453 3.93 19.50 25.63
CA ASP A 453 3.96 19.30 24.16
C ASP A 453 3.48 20.53 23.39
N TRP A 454 4.38 21.51 23.27
CA TRP A 454 4.13 22.75 22.56
C TRP A 454 4.12 22.59 21.04
N VAL A 455 4.81 21.57 20.51
CA VAL A 455 4.84 21.28 19.08
C VAL A 455 3.43 20.96 18.61
N VAL A 456 2.75 20.02 19.29
CA VAL A 456 1.35 19.67 18.98
C VAL A 456 0.40 20.82 19.31
N ALA A 457 0.62 21.52 20.43
CA ALA A 457 -0.23 22.61 20.88
C ALA A 457 -0.23 23.83 19.94
N TYR A 458 0.86 24.07 19.20
CA TYR A 458 0.97 25.27 18.35
C TYR A 458 0.75 24.97 16.86
N PHE A 459 1.26 23.85 16.36
CA PHE A 459 1.21 23.55 14.93
C PHE A 459 -0.03 22.72 14.55
N PRO A 460 -0.13 21.40 14.85
CA PRO A 460 -1.33 20.61 14.60
C PRO A 460 -2.63 21.21 15.15
N LYS A 461 -2.61 21.76 16.37
CA LYS A 461 -3.81 22.41 16.94
C LYS A 461 -4.25 23.63 16.14
N GLY A 462 -3.32 24.49 15.73
CA GLY A 462 -3.62 25.63 14.86
C GLY A 462 -4.21 25.19 13.51
N LEU A 463 -3.59 24.19 12.87
CA LEU A 463 -4.09 23.63 11.61
C LEU A 463 -5.48 23.00 11.75
N GLN A 464 -5.75 22.29 12.85
CA GLN A 464 -7.07 21.74 13.16
C GLN A 464 -8.09 22.84 13.39
N SER A 465 -7.76 23.86 14.18
CA SER A 465 -8.64 25.00 14.48
C SER A 465 -9.02 25.78 13.22
N LEU A 466 -8.07 25.94 12.29
CA LEU A 466 -8.29 26.60 11.00
C LEU A 466 -8.87 25.67 9.93
N LYS A 467 -9.04 24.37 10.22
CA LYS A 467 -9.51 23.33 9.29
C LYS A 467 -8.70 23.26 7.98
N LEU A 468 -7.41 23.60 8.06
CA LEU A 468 -6.54 23.68 6.88
C LEU A 468 -6.02 22.32 6.42
N GLN A 469 -5.88 21.36 7.34
CA GLN A 469 -5.31 20.04 7.07
C GLN A 469 -5.92 18.96 7.96
N ASP A 470 -5.64 17.70 7.62
CA ASP A 470 -6.05 16.50 8.36
C ASP A 470 -5.11 16.14 9.54
N LEU A 471 -4.43 17.15 10.09
CA LEU A 471 -3.63 17.06 11.31
C LEU A 471 -4.45 17.54 12.51
N GLY A 472 -4.03 17.19 13.73
CA GLY A 472 -4.71 17.64 14.91
C GLY A 472 -4.02 17.40 16.25
N SER A 473 -4.75 17.72 17.30
CA SER A 473 -4.19 18.01 18.61
C SER A 473 -4.20 16.85 19.61
N ALA A 474 -4.49 15.60 19.22
CA ALA A 474 -4.73 14.52 20.19
C ALA A 474 -3.54 14.20 21.13
N GLY A 475 -2.30 14.49 20.73
CA GLY A 475 -1.10 14.37 21.58
C GLY A 475 -1.01 15.46 22.65
N HIS A 476 -1.81 16.52 22.49
CA HIS A 476 -1.97 17.61 23.44
C HIS A 476 -3.37 17.59 24.08
N ASP A 477 -4.48 17.64 23.35
CA ASP A 477 -5.83 17.69 23.95
C ASP A 477 -6.40 16.31 24.33
N GLY A 478 -5.69 15.22 24.01
CA GLY A 478 -6.24 13.86 24.06
C GLY A 478 -7.23 13.59 22.93
N PHE A 479 -7.51 12.32 22.63
CA PHE A 479 -8.72 11.91 21.92
C PHE A 479 -9.96 12.00 22.82
N ILE A 480 -11.13 12.11 22.20
CA ILE A 480 -12.39 11.85 22.90
C ILE A 480 -12.37 10.39 23.38
N LYS A 481 -12.45 10.17 24.70
CA LYS A 481 -12.45 8.83 25.30
C LYS A 481 -13.69 8.07 24.78
N GLY A 482 -13.47 6.81 24.44
CA GLY A 482 -14.50 5.86 24.02
C GLY A 482 -14.17 4.47 24.56
N PRO A 483 -15.04 3.46 24.33
CA PRO A 483 -14.69 2.09 24.63
C PRO A 483 -13.39 1.73 23.88
N ASP A 484 -12.45 1.10 24.57
CA ASP A 484 -11.14 0.68 24.05
C ASP A 484 -10.18 1.80 23.59
N VAL A 485 -10.51 3.07 23.86
CA VAL A 485 -9.60 4.23 23.72
C VAL A 485 -9.15 4.70 25.09
N PHE A 486 -7.98 4.24 25.50
CA PHE A 486 -7.37 4.46 26.79
C PHE A 486 -6.46 5.68 26.81
N GLN A 487 -6.53 6.44 27.90
CA GLN A 487 -5.65 7.57 28.18
C GLN A 487 -5.46 7.68 29.69
N PRO A 488 -4.22 7.82 30.19
CA PRO A 488 -3.99 8.19 31.57
C PRO A 488 -4.71 9.50 31.92
N ASP A 489 -5.19 9.63 33.16
CA ASP A 489 -5.86 10.85 33.61
C ASP A 489 -4.87 12.01 33.83
N ASP A 490 -3.64 11.68 34.24
CA ASP A 490 -2.53 12.62 34.38
C ASP A 490 -1.66 12.67 33.11
N TYR A 491 -0.99 13.79 32.90
CA TYR A 491 -0.11 13.98 31.75
C TYR A 491 1.26 13.35 32.00
N ILE A 492 1.92 12.88 30.94
CA ILE A 492 3.33 12.48 31.02
C ILE A 492 4.18 13.76 31.19
N GLN A 493 4.99 13.83 32.23
CA GLN A 493 5.84 14.99 32.49
C GLN A 493 6.90 15.13 31.38
N GLY A 494 6.88 16.26 30.68
CA GLY A 494 7.88 16.60 29.66
C GLY A 494 7.28 17.10 28.34
N GLY A 495 8.13 17.19 27.31
CA GLY A 495 7.78 17.68 25.98
C GLY A 495 7.26 16.61 25.02
N HIS A 496 7.32 16.89 23.72
CA HIS A 496 6.76 16.07 22.63
C HIS A 496 7.19 14.59 22.61
N SER A 497 8.39 14.29 23.10
CA SER A 497 8.96 12.93 23.13
C SER A 497 8.93 12.29 24.52
N ALA A 498 8.25 12.89 25.51
CA ALA A 498 8.31 12.43 26.90
C ALA A 498 7.86 10.96 27.08
N ALA A 499 6.88 10.51 26.30
CA ALA A 499 6.40 9.13 26.34
C ALA A 499 7.37 8.10 25.73
N LEU A 500 8.48 8.55 25.11
CA LEU A 500 9.52 7.68 24.55
C LEU A 500 10.66 7.41 25.52
N ASN A 501 10.68 8.09 26.68
CA ASN A 501 11.70 7.87 27.70
C ASN A 501 11.68 6.42 28.19
N GLU A 502 12.86 5.91 28.56
CA GLU A 502 13.04 4.52 29.00
C GLU A 502 12.09 4.11 30.12
N SER A 503 11.80 5.03 31.04
CA SER A 503 10.88 4.83 32.15
C SER A 503 9.44 4.52 31.73
N MET A 504 9.08 4.70 30.45
CA MET A 504 7.75 4.42 29.89
C MET A 504 7.69 3.07 29.18
N TRP A 505 8.82 2.46 28.83
CA TRP A 505 8.86 1.29 27.94
C TRP A 505 8.15 0.07 28.51
N ASP A 506 8.23 -0.15 29.83
CA ASP A 506 7.50 -1.24 30.50
C ASP A 506 6.00 -1.02 30.44
N GLY A 507 5.53 0.23 30.58
CA GLY A 507 4.12 0.57 30.43
C GLY A 507 3.61 0.31 29.02
N ILE A 508 4.41 0.66 28.01
CA ILE A 508 4.11 0.38 26.59
C ILE A 508 4.06 -1.13 26.35
N ALA A 509 5.09 -1.87 26.78
CA ALA A 509 5.17 -3.31 26.60
C ALA A 509 4.02 -4.04 27.30
N ASN A 510 3.68 -3.66 28.53
CA ASN A 510 2.54 -4.22 29.26
C ASN A 510 1.25 -4.02 28.47
N PHE A 511 0.95 -2.79 28.04
CA PHE A 511 -0.27 -2.53 27.25
C PHE A 511 -0.34 -3.36 25.97
N LEU A 512 0.79 -3.62 25.30
CA LEU A 512 0.79 -4.41 24.07
C LEU A 512 0.67 -5.92 24.31
N VAL A 513 1.20 -6.45 25.41
CA VAL A 513 1.35 -7.89 25.61
C VAL A 513 0.33 -8.47 26.60
N THR A 514 -0.02 -7.79 27.69
CA THR A 514 -0.78 -8.39 28.80
C THR A 514 -2.28 -8.49 28.55
N ASN A 515 -2.95 -9.55 29.00
CA ASN A 515 -4.42 -9.65 28.96
C ASN A 515 -4.92 -9.82 30.41
N PRO A 516 -5.93 -9.04 30.90
CA PRO A 516 -6.73 -8.03 30.22
C PRO A 516 -5.95 -6.76 29.82
N ILE A 517 -6.55 -5.96 28.94
CA ILE A 517 -6.04 -4.62 28.59
C ILE A 517 -6.13 -3.72 29.82
N GLN A 518 -5.01 -3.14 30.23
CA GLN A 518 -4.94 -2.25 31.38
C GLN A 518 -4.14 -1.01 31.01
N ILE A 519 -4.59 0.15 31.53
CA ILE A 519 -3.77 1.36 31.50
C ILE A 519 -2.54 1.08 32.37
N PRO A 520 -1.32 1.29 31.87
CA PRO A 520 -0.12 0.99 32.65
C PRO A 520 -0.08 1.86 33.92
N ALA A 521 0.23 1.24 35.05
CA ALA A 521 0.54 1.96 36.28
C ALA A 521 1.91 2.65 36.10
N LEU A 522 1.90 3.98 36.03
CA LEU A 522 3.10 4.78 35.85
C LEU A 522 3.53 5.40 37.18
N PRO A 523 4.85 5.48 37.48
CA PRO A 523 5.35 6.18 38.65
C PRO A 523 4.86 7.64 38.70
N ALA A 524 4.45 8.10 39.88
CA ALA A 524 3.96 9.48 40.07
C ALA A 524 4.99 10.54 39.64
N SER A 525 6.29 10.22 39.70
CA SER A 525 7.38 11.09 39.25
C SER A 525 7.41 11.32 37.74
N LEU A 526 6.70 10.50 36.95
CA LEU A 526 6.56 10.66 35.50
C LEU A 526 5.26 11.38 35.12
N LEU A 527 4.41 11.68 36.10
CA LEU A 527 3.07 12.22 35.89
C LEU A 527 2.99 13.68 36.34
N SER A 528 2.24 14.47 35.60
CA SER A 528 1.94 15.86 35.91
C SER A 528 0.45 16.10 35.83
N LYS A 529 -0.14 16.60 36.91
CA LYS A 529 -1.56 16.99 36.97
C LYS A 529 -1.85 18.28 36.20
N GLN A 530 -0.83 19.10 35.97
CA GLN A 530 -0.98 20.41 35.37
C GLN A 530 -0.11 20.58 34.12
N ARG A 531 -0.53 21.50 33.27
CA ARG A 531 0.25 21.98 32.13
C ARG A 531 0.67 23.41 32.40
N PRO A 532 1.87 23.82 31.92
CA PRO A 532 2.25 25.20 31.99
C PRO A 532 1.30 26.07 31.16
N TRP A 533 1.11 27.32 31.57
CA TRP A 533 0.13 28.24 30.99
C TRP A 533 0.34 28.45 29.48
N TRP A 534 1.59 28.51 29.01
CA TRP A 534 1.94 28.72 27.61
C TRP A 534 1.52 27.55 26.70
N VAL A 535 1.45 26.33 27.24
CA VAL A 535 0.93 25.16 26.51
C VAL A 535 -0.58 25.03 26.66
N ARG A 536 -1.14 25.40 27.82
CA ARG A 536 -2.56 25.29 28.13
C ARG A 536 -3.44 26.22 27.30
N TYR A 537 -3.02 27.47 27.15
CA TYR A 537 -3.80 28.50 26.46
C TYR A 537 -3.46 28.53 24.95
N PRO A 538 -4.42 28.92 24.08
CA PRO A 538 -4.21 28.95 22.64
C PRO A 538 -3.33 30.15 22.25
N VAL A 539 -2.02 30.07 22.53
CA VAL A 539 -1.03 31.06 22.07
C VAL A 539 -0.60 30.82 20.61
N TRP A 540 -1.06 29.71 20.01
CA TRP A 540 -0.80 29.38 18.61
C TRP A 540 -1.15 30.49 17.62
N PRO A 541 -2.23 31.30 17.76
CA PRO A 541 -2.51 32.36 16.78
C PRO A 541 -1.38 33.38 16.73
N LEU A 542 -0.75 33.70 17.86
CA LEU A 542 0.38 34.61 17.92
C LEU A 542 1.62 34.04 17.23
N VAL A 543 1.87 32.74 17.37
CA VAL A 543 2.96 32.05 16.68
C VAL A 543 2.75 32.07 15.17
N TRP A 544 1.54 31.75 14.71
CA TRP A 544 1.21 31.78 13.27
C TRP A 544 1.23 33.21 12.69
N LEU A 545 0.71 34.20 13.42
CA LEU A 545 0.78 35.60 13.03
C LEU A 545 2.24 36.10 13.00
N GLY A 546 3.08 35.68 13.94
CA GLY A 546 4.51 35.98 13.94
C GLY A 546 5.22 35.40 12.72
N LEU A 547 4.95 34.13 12.37
CA LEU A 547 5.49 33.49 11.17
C LEU A 547 5.04 34.19 9.89
N LEU A 548 3.75 34.52 9.78
CA LEU A 548 3.21 35.30 8.66
C LEU A 548 3.83 36.70 8.59
N GLY A 549 4.04 37.34 9.73
CA GLY A 549 4.69 38.64 9.85
C GLY A 549 6.14 38.60 9.37
N ILE A 550 6.91 37.58 9.73
CA ILE A 550 8.29 37.38 9.24
C ILE A 550 8.29 37.16 7.72
N MET A 551 7.37 36.32 7.20
CA MET A 551 7.26 36.10 5.76
C MET A 551 6.91 37.39 5.01
N TRP A 552 5.92 38.14 5.51
CA TRP A 552 5.48 39.40 4.92
C TRP A 552 6.55 40.48 5.01
N PHE A 553 7.21 40.63 6.16
CA PHE A 553 8.28 41.60 6.35
C PHE A 553 9.45 41.33 5.41
N GLY A 554 9.88 40.07 5.29
CA GLY A 554 10.93 39.69 4.33
C GLY A 554 10.52 40.01 2.89
N TYR A 555 9.30 39.68 2.48
CA TYR A 555 8.76 40.04 1.17
C TYR A 555 8.76 41.57 0.97
N TRP A 556 8.24 42.33 1.93
CA TRP A 556 8.16 43.78 1.88
C TRP A 556 9.54 44.44 1.75
N VAL A 557 10.50 44.05 2.61
CA VAL A 557 11.89 44.54 2.57
C VAL A 557 12.51 44.29 1.19
N ILE A 558 12.33 43.10 0.63
CA ILE A 558 12.86 42.76 -0.69
C ILE A 558 12.23 43.62 -1.77
N THR A 559 10.90 43.75 -1.80
CA THR A 559 10.21 44.56 -2.80
C THR A 559 10.47 46.06 -2.68
N TYR A 560 10.83 46.53 -1.47
CA TYR A 560 11.12 47.93 -1.21
C TYR A 560 12.57 48.31 -1.52
N LEU A 561 13.52 47.42 -1.22
CA LEU A 561 14.96 47.68 -1.38
C LEU A 561 15.55 47.15 -2.69
N ALA A 562 14.98 46.10 -3.29
CA ALA A 562 15.51 45.55 -4.53
C ALA A 562 15.00 46.32 -5.75
N PRO A 563 15.84 46.49 -6.80
CA PRO A 563 15.35 46.95 -8.09
C PRO A 563 14.20 46.07 -8.59
N ALA A 564 13.18 46.67 -9.19
CA ALA A 564 11.94 45.98 -9.57
C ALA A 564 12.18 44.74 -10.46
N GLU A 565 13.17 44.80 -11.33
CA GLU A 565 13.60 43.71 -12.21
C GLU A 565 14.22 42.50 -11.47
N TRP A 566 14.80 42.71 -10.29
CA TRP A 566 15.45 41.67 -9.48
C TRP A 566 14.63 41.23 -8.27
N ALA A 567 13.61 41.99 -7.87
CA ALA A 567 12.76 41.67 -6.72
C ALA A 567 12.20 40.22 -6.74
N PRO A 568 11.71 39.67 -7.88
CA PRO A 568 11.27 38.28 -7.93
C PRO A 568 12.38 37.27 -7.59
N ALA A 569 13.61 37.51 -8.07
CA ALA A 569 14.75 36.63 -7.81
C ALA A 569 15.14 36.65 -6.34
N PHE A 570 15.18 37.82 -5.71
CA PHE A 570 15.45 37.94 -4.27
C PHE A 570 14.36 37.32 -3.41
N VAL A 571 13.08 37.42 -3.80
CA VAL A 571 11.98 36.72 -3.11
C VAL A 571 12.19 35.21 -3.21
N LEU A 572 12.57 34.68 -4.37
CA LEU A 572 12.88 33.25 -4.52
C LEU A 572 14.07 32.82 -3.63
N VAL A 573 15.13 33.63 -3.54
CA VAL A 573 16.26 33.37 -2.65
C VAL A 573 15.82 33.39 -1.17
N TYR A 574 15.01 34.37 -0.76
CA TYR A 574 14.49 34.43 0.60
C TYR A 574 13.62 33.23 0.96
N LEU A 575 12.70 32.85 0.07
CA LEU A 575 11.88 31.65 0.25
C LEU A 575 12.75 30.39 0.28
N PHE A 576 13.83 30.33 -0.52
CA PHE A 576 14.78 29.22 -0.48
C PHE A 576 15.59 29.18 0.82
N LEU A 577 16.01 30.32 1.36
CA LEU A 577 16.73 30.39 2.64
C LEU A 577 15.82 30.03 3.81
N LEU A 578 14.58 30.54 3.84
CA LEU A 578 13.55 30.10 4.77
C LEU A 578 13.31 28.60 4.65
N TRP A 579 13.18 28.08 3.43
CA TRP A 579 13.04 26.65 3.19
C TRP A 579 14.23 25.87 3.74
N LYS A 580 15.47 26.32 3.51
CA LYS A 580 16.68 25.68 4.06
C LYS A 580 16.70 25.69 5.58
N ILE A 581 16.35 26.81 6.22
CA ILE A 581 16.30 26.93 7.68
C ILE A 581 15.24 25.99 8.26
N VAL A 582 14.04 25.94 7.66
CA VAL A 582 12.94 25.10 8.15
C VAL A 582 13.17 23.61 7.84
N THR A 583 14.04 23.27 6.87
CA THR A 583 14.32 21.87 6.48
C THR A 583 15.59 21.28 7.10
N LYS A 584 16.57 22.08 7.53
CA LYS A 584 17.84 21.63 8.12
C LYS A 584 17.83 21.38 9.63
N VAL A 585 16.69 21.52 10.33
CA VAL A 585 16.61 21.34 11.78
C VAL A 585 15.72 20.17 12.16
#